data_AF-A0A955P3E5-F1
#
_entry.id   AF-A0A955P3E5-F1
#
_cell.length_a   1.000
_cell.length_b   1.000
_cell.length_c   1.000
_cell.angle_alpha   90.00
_cell.angle_beta   90.00
_cell.angle_gamma   90.00
#
_symmetry.space_group_name_H-M   'P 1'
#
loop_
_entity.id
_entity.type
_entity.pdbx_description
1 polymer ?
#
loop_
_entity_poly.entity_id
_entity_poly.type
_entity_poly.pdbx_seq_one_letter_code
_entity_poly.pdbx_strand_id
1 'polypeptide(L)'
;MSRRIVLPLFWTAFLAPVIAWACEYVTVRDAAFQEPRDIHRLVLFTREGDEGVDALETRMRDWLSSREGTVNLELRVVDVESESVDWSEFGIPGPPPSTPVTALIGTNNKERRNFFIRHWEPAPTEEELAGVVSSPFREGLREQLLNQVGVIVHVPGNNPKRDDLEDLLAGIETKWDEKEKAGISRVTLDRNDPDEEMVLSFLGIPPDGPDWVGILFGRGKAMDP
;
A
#
# COMPACT_ATOMS: atom_id res chain seq x y z
N MET A 1 40.51 54.11 -24.94
CA MET A 1 39.79 52.88 -25.32
C MET A 1 39.81 51.92 -24.15
N SER A 2 38.68 51.76 -23.44
CA SER A 2 38.53 50.74 -22.40
C SER A 2 37.13 50.17 -22.54
N ARG A 3 37.05 48.92 -23.00
CA ARG A 3 35.79 48.19 -23.23
C ARG A 3 35.27 47.74 -21.87
N ARG A 4 34.12 48.26 -21.44
CA ARG A 4 33.33 47.68 -20.35
C ARG A 4 32.58 46.47 -20.92
N ILE A 5 33.01 45.27 -20.52
CA ILE A 5 32.27 44.03 -20.76
C ILE A 5 31.22 43.94 -19.65
N VAL A 6 29.96 43.96 -20.05
CA VAL A 6 28.79 43.65 -19.22
C VAL A 6 28.76 42.13 -19.07
N LEU A 7 28.93 41.61 -17.85
CA LEU A 7 28.60 40.23 -17.54
C LEU A 7 27.09 40.14 -17.25
N PRO A 8 26.33 39.25 -17.90
CA PRO A 8 24.96 38.97 -17.51
C PRO A 8 24.96 38.15 -16.22
N LEU A 9 24.17 38.59 -15.23
CA LEU A 9 23.77 37.78 -14.09
C LEU A 9 23.12 36.50 -14.61
N PHE A 10 23.82 35.38 -14.49
CA PHE A 10 23.20 34.06 -14.61
C PHE A 10 22.31 33.85 -13.39
N TRP A 11 21.00 34.01 -13.59
CA TRP A 11 19.98 33.47 -12.70
C TRP A 11 20.00 31.94 -12.85
N THR A 12 20.80 31.26 -12.05
CA THR A 12 20.61 29.83 -11.79
C THR A 12 19.34 29.68 -10.95
N ALA A 13 18.23 29.34 -11.59
CA ALA A 13 17.06 28.80 -10.91
C ALA A 13 17.51 27.55 -10.15
N PHE A 14 17.54 27.65 -8.81
CA PHE A 14 17.64 26.51 -7.93
C PHE A 14 16.35 25.71 -8.09
N LEU A 15 16.34 24.75 -9.02
CA LEU A 15 15.40 23.63 -8.97
C LEU A 15 15.76 22.86 -7.70
N ALA A 16 14.97 23.01 -6.65
CA ALA A 16 15.06 22.13 -5.50
C ALA A 16 14.89 20.69 -6.02
N PRO A 17 15.77 19.75 -5.68
CA PRO A 17 15.57 18.37 -6.06
C PRO A 17 14.25 17.92 -5.41
N VAL A 18 13.24 17.64 -6.22
CA VAL A 18 12.10 16.85 -5.79
C VAL A 18 12.68 15.45 -5.53
N ILE A 19 12.95 15.17 -4.26
CA ILE A 19 13.47 13.87 -3.83
C ILE A 19 12.29 12.91 -3.85
N ALA A 20 11.96 12.39 -5.04
CA ALA A 20 11.09 11.24 -5.17
C ALA A 20 11.90 10.00 -4.77
N TRP A 21 11.51 9.37 -3.66
CA TRP A 21 12.08 8.09 -3.25
C TRP A 21 11.51 7.00 -4.16
N ALA A 22 12.23 6.69 -5.23
CA ALA A 22 11.97 5.50 -6.00
C ALA A 22 12.58 4.31 -5.24
N CYS A 23 11.74 3.41 -4.72
CA CYS A 23 12.22 2.12 -4.26
C CYS A 23 12.71 1.32 -5.48
N GLU A 24 14.02 1.24 -5.69
CA GLU A 24 14.60 0.11 -6.42
C GLU A 24 14.26 -1.16 -5.62
N TYR A 25 13.77 -2.21 -6.27
CA TYR A 25 13.56 -3.56 -5.72
C TYR A 25 12.25 -3.88 -4.97
N VAL A 26 11.15 -3.15 -5.20
CA VAL A 26 9.81 -3.68 -4.88
C VAL A 26 9.01 -3.82 -6.16
N THR A 27 8.96 -5.03 -6.70
CA THR A 27 7.92 -5.38 -7.65
C THR A 27 6.61 -5.33 -6.88
N VAL A 28 5.62 -4.50 -7.27
CA VAL A 28 4.28 -4.47 -6.62
C VAL A 28 3.52 -5.80 -6.69
N ARG A 29 4.08 -6.78 -7.41
CA ARG A 29 3.77 -8.21 -7.22
C ARG A 29 3.82 -8.63 -5.73
N ASP A 30 4.73 -8.04 -4.96
CA ASP A 30 4.95 -8.26 -3.51
C ASP A 30 3.97 -7.47 -2.62
N ALA A 31 3.23 -6.49 -3.17
CA ALA A 31 2.35 -5.60 -2.40
C ALA A 31 0.85 -5.99 -2.49
N ALA A 32 0.52 -7.06 -3.21
CA ALA A 32 -0.85 -7.33 -3.66
C ALA A 32 -1.41 -8.71 -3.24
N PHE A 33 -1.09 -9.23 -2.05
CA PHE A 33 -1.76 -10.41 -1.47
C PHE A 33 -1.73 -11.70 -2.31
N GLN A 34 -0.80 -11.86 -3.26
CA GLN A 34 -0.86 -12.95 -4.25
C GLN A 34 0.41 -13.77 -4.40
N GLU A 35 1.50 -13.42 -3.71
CA GLU A 35 2.60 -14.35 -3.52
C GLU A 35 2.16 -15.41 -2.49
N PRO A 36 2.28 -16.73 -2.76
CA PRO A 36 1.93 -17.79 -1.80
C PRO A 36 2.64 -17.71 -0.44
N ARG A 37 3.58 -16.77 -0.30
CA ARG A 37 4.41 -16.57 0.88
C ARG A 37 3.83 -15.51 1.82
N ASP A 38 3.15 -14.49 1.32
CA ASP A 38 2.69 -13.35 2.13
C ASP A 38 1.28 -13.62 2.69
N ILE A 39 1.22 -14.48 3.72
CA ILE A 39 -0.01 -14.72 4.50
C ILE A 39 -0.07 -13.66 5.61
N HIS A 40 -1.07 -12.78 5.52
CA HIS A 40 -1.37 -11.78 6.56
C HIS A 40 -2.38 -12.34 7.55
N ARG A 41 -2.57 -11.65 8.68
CA ARG A 41 -3.36 -12.17 9.79
C ARG A 41 -4.52 -11.24 10.12
N LEU A 42 -5.71 -11.80 10.19
CA LEU A 42 -6.85 -11.18 10.85
C LEU A 42 -6.87 -11.72 12.29
N VAL A 43 -6.58 -10.87 13.26
CA VAL A 43 -6.37 -11.27 14.65
C VAL A 43 -7.52 -10.77 15.51
N LEU A 44 -8.26 -11.68 16.14
CA LEU A 44 -9.27 -11.34 17.15
C LEU A 44 -8.62 -11.41 18.52
N PHE A 45 -8.39 -10.25 19.14
CA PHE A 45 -7.95 -10.12 20.51
C PHE A 45 -9.14 -10.19 21.45
N THR A 46 -9.07 -11.10 22.42
CA THR A 46 -10.15 -11.42 23.35
C THR A 46 -9.64 -11.49 24.77
N ARG A 47 -10.54 -11.42 25.74
CA ARG A 47 -10.30 -11.73 27.16
C ARG A 47 -11.32 -12.76 27.65
N GLU A 48 -10.98 -13.51 28.69
CA GLU A 48 -11.95 -14.35 29.40
C GLU A 48 -13.17 -13.51 29.83
N GLY A 49 -14.37 -13.97 29.48
CA GLY A 49 -15.63 -13.29 29.79
C GLY A 49 -16.11 -12.30 28.74
N ASP A 50 -15.38 -12.07 27.64
CA ASP A 50 -15.90 -11.30 26.51
C ASP A 50 -17.12 -11.99 25.90
N GLU A 51 -18.25 -11.28 25.84
CA GLU A 51 -19.48 -11.82 25.26
C GLU A 51 -19.42 -11.83 23.73
N GLY A 52 -19.97 -12.87 23.10
CA GLY A 52 -20.16 -12.93 21.65
C GLY A 52 -18.91 -13.25 20.83
N VAL A 53 -17.78 -13.57 21.46
CA VAL A 53 -16.52 -13.95 20.79
C VAL A 53 -16.72 -15.10 19.79
N ASP A 54 -17.40 -16.17 20.21
CA ASP A 54 -17.63 -17.35 19.35
C ASP A 54 -18.41 -17.00 18.07
N ALA A 55 -19.37 -16.08 18.17
CA ALA A 55 -20.15 -15.62 17.03
C ALA A 55 -19.31 -14.75 16.09
N LEU A 56 -18.43 -13.90 16.64
CA LEU A 56 -17.48 -13.10 15.86
C LEU A 56 -16.47 -13.99 15.14
N GLU A 57 -15.89 -14.96 15.83
CA GLU A 57 -14.95 -15.91 15.25
C GLU A 57 -15.59 -16.69 14.10
N THR A 58 -16.79 -17.25 14.33
CA THR A 58 -17.53 -18.02 13.32
C THR A 58 -17.79 -17.16 12.08
N ARG A 59 -18.30 -15.94 12.27
CA ARG A 59 -18.59 -15.01 11.17
C ARG A 59 -17.34 -14.69 10.34
N MET A 60 -16.21 -14.41 10.99
CA MET A 60 -14.96 -14.10 10.28
C MET A 60 -14.39 -15.32 9.57
N ARG A 61 -14.49 -16.51 10.18
CA ARG A 61 -14.07 -17.77 9.57
C ARG A 61 -14.90 -18.08 8.33
N ASP A 62 -16.22 -17.95 8.41
CA ASP A 62 -17.13 -18.14 7.28
C ASP A 62 -16.82 -17.18 6.13
N TRP A 63 -16.56 -15.91 6.44
CA TRP A 63 -16.20 -14.90 5.45
C TRP A 63 -14.88 -15.21 4.73
N LEU A 64 -13.86 -15.71 5.46
CA LEU A 64 -12.58 -16.14 4.88
C LEU A 64 -12.76 -17.39 4.01
N SER A 65 -13.49 -18.38 4.50
CA SER A 65 -13.76 -19.62 3.77
C SER A 65 -14.53 -19.37 2.48
N SER A 66 -15.45 -18.40 2.45
CA SER A 66 -16.17 -18.05 1.22
C SER A 66 -15.32 -17.32 0.17
N ARG A 67 -14.05 -17.00 0.49
CA ARG A 67 -13.11 -16.23 -0.34
C ARG A 67 -11.76 -16.94 -0.51
N GLU A 68 -11.73 -18.25 -0.31
CA GLU A 68 -10.53 -19.07 -0.46
C GLU A 68 -9.84 -18.80 -1.81
N GLY A 69 -8.54 -18.54 -1.79
CA GLY A 69 -7.73 -18.22 -2.97
C GLY A 69 -7.88 -16.79 -3.52
N THR A 70 -8.73 -15.95 -2.92
CA THR A 70 -8.86 -14.52 -3.30
C THR A 70 -8.07 -13.61 -2.36
N VAL A 71 -7.96 -13.98 -1.08
CA VAL A 71 -7.21 -13.24 -0.06
C VAL A 71 -6.22 -14.15 0.66
N ASN A 72 -4.99 -13.68 0.85
CA ASN A 72 -3.99 -14.38 1.66
C ASN A 72 -4.09 -13.94 3.13
N LEU A 73 -5.19 -14.33 3.78
CA LEU A 73 -5.49 -14.01 5.18
C LEU A 73 -5.71 -15.26 6.02
N GLU A 74 -5.19 -15.26 7.24
CA GLU A 74 -5.45 -16.27 8.26
C GLU A 74 -6.13 -15.64 9.48
N LEU A 75 -7.19 -16.28 9.99
CA LEU A 75 -7.82 -15.88 11.26
C LEU A 75 -7.06 -16.48 12.44
N ARG A 76 -6.65 -15.63 13.39
CA ARG A 76 -6.04 -16.03 14.66
C ARG A 76 -6.83 -15.43 15.81
N VAL A 77 -7.19 -16.24 16.81
CA VAL A 77 -7.78 -15.75 18.06
C VAL A 77 -6.69 -15.73 19.13
N VAL A 78 -6.59 -14.62 19.86
CA VAL A 78 -5.54 -14.39 20.85
C VAL A 78 -6.16 -13.89 22.14
N ASP A 79 -5.96 -14.64 23.22
CA ASP A 79 -6.25 -14.19 24.56
C ASP A 79 -5.19 -13.17 25.02
N VAL A 80 -5.63 -11.94 25.31
CA VAL A 80 -4.74 -10.84 25.71
C VAL A 80 -4.11 -11.02 27.08
N GLU A 81 -4.65 -11.92 27.91
CA GLU A 81 -4.13 -12.21 29.25
C GLU A 81 -3.12 -13.37 29.26
N SER A 82 -2.94 -14.05 28.13
CA SER A 82 -1.97 -15.14 28.02
C SER A 82 -0.54 -14.63 28.11
N GLU A 83 0.22 -15.13 29.09
CA GLU A 83 1.64 -14.78 29.30
C GLU A 83 2.55 -15.19 28.15
N SER A 84 2.07 -16.06 27.25
CA SER A 84 2.81 -16.56 26.10
C SER A 84 2.77 -15.65 24.87
N VAL A 85 1.99 -14.57 24.91
CA VAL A 85 1.79 -13.69 23.76
C VAL A 85 2.99 -12.75 23.58
N ASP A 86 3.71 -12.92 22.47
CA ASP A 86 4.71 -11.97 22.01
C ASP A 86 4.05 -10.89 21.15
N TRP A 87 3.88 -9.69 21.73
CA TRP A 87 3.24 -8.55 21.06
C TRP A 87 3.99 -8.06 19.82
N SER A 88 5.29 -8.33 19.73
CA SER A 88 6.08 -7.99 18.54
C SER A 88 5.64 -8.78 17.31
N GLU A 89 5.03 -9.96 17.48
CA GLU A 89 4.43 -10.73 16.37
C GLU A 89 3.25 -10.01 15.73
N PHE A 90 2.67 -9.01 16.37
CA PHE A 90 1.54 -8.25 15.84
C PHE A 90 1.95 -6.81 15.45
N GLY A 91 3.23 -6.46 15.58
CA GLY A 91 3.71 -5.11 15.30
C GLY A 91 3.13 -4.05 16.22
N ILE A 92 2.70 -4.42 17.43
CA ILE A 92 2.14 -3.52 18.45
C ILE A 92 2.95 -3.60 19.75
N PRO A 93 2.97 -2.53 20.56
CA PRO A 93 3.81 -2.48 21.77
C PRO A 93 3.25 -3.26 22.97
N GLY A 94 1.99 -3.71 22.91
CA GLY A 94 1.29 -4.38 24.01
C GLY A 94 -0.17 -4.70 23.69
N PRO A 95 -0.92 -5.24 24.67
CA PRO A 95 -2.33 -5.59 24.49
C PRO A 95 -3.18 -4.36 24.15
N PRO A 96 -4.27 -4.54 23.36
CA PRO A 96 -5.23 -3.47 23.15
C PRO A 96 -5.92 -3.07 24.46
N PRO A 97 -6.31 -1.78 24.62
CA PRO A 97 -6.95 -1.29 25.84
C PRO A 97 -8.39 -1.78 26.01
N SER A 98 -9.08 -2.14 24.92
CA SER A 98 -10.42 -2.72 24.89
C SER A 98 -10.38 -4.14 24.28
N THR A 99 -11.35 -4.97 24.67
CA THR A 99 -11.62 -6.28 24.06
C THR A 99 -13.14 -6.50 24.02
N PRO A 100 -13.68 -7.27 23.05
CA PRO A 100 -12.97 -7.88 21.92
C PRO A 100 -12.59 -6.84 20.86
N VAL A 101 -11.45 -7.03 20.18
CA VAL A 101 -10.95 -6.16 19.11
C VAL A 101 -10.39 -7.01 17.98
N THR A 102 -10.70 -6.67 16.74
CA THR A 102 -10.11 -7.33 15.57
C THR A 102 -9.07 -6.42 14.95
N ALA A 103 -7.89 -6.94 14.64
CA ALA A 103 -6.82 -6.23 13.95
C ALA A 103 -6.41 -6.94 12.66
N LEU A 104 -6.08 -6.17 11.64
CA LEU A 104 -5.43 -6.67 10.43
C LEU A 104 -3.92 -6.42 10.56
N ILE A 105 -3.14 -7.49 10.49
CA ILE A 105 -1.69 -7.48 10.65
C ILE A 105 -1.04 -7.93 9.34
N GLY A 106 -0.22 -7.07 8.77
CA GLY A 106 0.61 -7.35 7.61
C GLY A 106 1.87 -8.14 7.98
N THR A 107 2.34 -8.93 7.03
CA THR A 107 3.55 -9.75 7.14
C THR A 107 4.45 -9.39 5.97
N ASN A 108 5.67 -8.95 6.24
CA ASN A 108 6.70 -8.77 5.23
C ASN A 108 7.75 -9.88 5.42
N ASN A 109 7.71 -10.88 4.55
CA ASN A 109 8.64 -12.02 4.64
C ASN A 109 10.09 -11.66 4.31
N LYS A 110 10.30 -10.65 3.46
CA LYS A 110 11.65 -10.18 3.09
C LYS A 110 12.36 -9.58 4.29
N GLU A 111 11.65 -8.76 5.06
CA GLU A 111 12.15 -8.14 6.29
C GLU A 111 11.94 -8.99 7.55
N ARG A 112 11.22 -10.11 7.44
CA ARG A 112 10.79 -10.97 8.57
C ARG A 112 10.11 -10.17 9.68
N ARG A 113 9.23 -9.27 9.26
CA ARG A 113 8.59 -8.28 10.12
C ARG A 113 7.08 -8.36 9.97
N ASN A 114 6.39 -8.27 11.10
CA ASN A 114 4.96 -8.02 11.11
C ASN A 114 4.71 -6.54 11.38
N PHE A 115 3.65 -5.99 10.79
CA PHE A 115 3.27 -4.60 10.99
C PHE A 115 1.77 -4.47 11.13
N PHE A 116 1.36 -3.56 12.00
CA PHE A 116 -0.03 -3.23 12.20
C PHE A 116 -0.58 -2.46 11.00
N ILE A 117 -1.76 -2.84 10.50
CA ILE A 117 -2.44 -2.12 9.42
C ILE A 117 -3.59 -1.31 10.00
N ARG A 118 -4.61 -1.96 10.57
CA ARG A 118 -5.82 -1.33 11.10
C ARG A 118 -6.46 -2.21 12.18
N HIS A 119 -7.32 -1.63 13.01
CA HIS A 119 -8.21 -2.37 13.91
C HIS A 119 -9.68 -1.95 13.80
N TRP A 120 -10.56 -2.79 14.32
CA TRP A 120 -12.00 -2.59 14.46
C TRP A 120 -12.45 -2.98 15.86
N GLU A 121 -13.36 -2.20 16.43
CA GLU A 121 -13.94 -2.45 17.75
C GLU A 121 -15.45 -2.74 17.59
N PRO A 122 -15.94 -3.97 17.83
CA PRO A 122 -15.18 -5.19 18.17
C PRO A 122 -14.62 -5.94 16.95
N ALA A 123 -15.25 -5.79 15.79
CA ALA A 123 -14.92 -6.53 14.57
C ALA A 123 -15.43 -5.77 13.34
N PRO A 124 -14.81 -5.96 12.16
CA PRO A 124 -15.24 -5.26 10.96
C PRO A 124 -16.66 -5.66 10.54
N THR A 125 -17.32 -4.74 9.83
CA THR A 125 -18.55 -4.97 9.07
C THR A 125 -18.26 -5.70 7.76
N GLU A 126 -19.30 -6.19 7.08
CA GLU A 126 -19.13 -6.81 5.75
C GLU A 126 -18.60 -5.83 4.70
N GLU A 127 -19.00 -4.56 4.78
CA GLU A 127 -18.54 -3.49 3.90
C GLU A 127 -17.05 -3.20 4.12
N GLU A 128 -16.62 -3.08 5.38
CA GLU A 128 -15.19 -2.89 5.70
C GLU A 128 -14.34 -4.10 5.28
N LEU A 129 -14.87 -5.31 5.45
CA LEU A 129 -14.21 -6.52 4.94
C LEU A 129 -14.16 -6.56 3.41
N ALA A 130 -15.15 -5.99 2.71
CA ALA A 130 -15.10 -5.87 1.25
C ALA A 130 -13.95 -4.96 0.79
N GLY A 131 -13.68 -3.86 1.52
CA GLY A 131 -12.52 -2.97 1.28
C GLY A 131 -11.16 -3.66 1.47
N VAL A 132 -11.09 -4.76 2.24
CA VAL A 132 -9.88 -5.59 2.31
C VAL A 132 -9.64 -6.32 0.97
N VAL A 133 -10.70 -6.70 0.27
CA VAL A 133 -10.63 -7.47 -0.99
C VAL A 133 -10.36 -6.57 -2.19
N SER A 134 -11.09 -5.46 -2.31
CA SER A 134 -11.01 -4.52 -3.43
C SER A 134 -10.39 -3.20 -3.00
N SER A 135 -9.56 -2.58 -3.83
CA SER A 135 -9.32 -1.13 -3.73
C SER A 135 -9.27 -0.54 -5.13
N PRO A 136 -9.80 0.69 -5.32
CA PRO A 136 -9.76 1.40 -6.59
C PRO A 136 -8.38 1.39 -7.25
N PHE A 137 -7.33 1.58 -6.46
CA PHE A 137 -5.94 1.55 -6.89
C PHE A 137 -5.52 0.19 -7.40
N ARG A 138 -5.83 -0.90 -6.68
CA ARG A 138 -5.49 -2.27 -7.10
C ARG A 138 -6.21 -2.64 -8.39
N GLU A 139 -7.45 -2.19 -8.55
CA GLU A 139 -8.24 -2.40 -9.77
C GLU A 139 -7.67 -1.62 -10.94
N GLY A 140 -7.44 -0.31 -10.77
CA GLY A 140 -6.80 0.52 -11.78
C GLY A 140 -5.43 -0.03 -12.18
N LEU A 141 -4.62 -0.47 -11.21
CA LEU A 141 -3.34 -1.08 -11.49
C LEU A 141 -3.45 -2.37 -12.31
N ARG A 142 -4.42 -3.24 -12.00
CA ARG A 142 -4.67 -4.48 -12.75
C ARG A 142 -5.06 -4.18 -14.20
N GLU A 143 -5.91 -3.18 -14.43
CA GLU A 143 -6.31 -2.77 -15.78
C GLU A 143 -5.13 -2.22 -16.59
N GLN A 144 -4.29 -1.40 -15.95
CA GLN A 144 -3.16 -0.75 -16.62
C GLN A 144 -2.01 -1.72 -16.92
N LEU A 145 -1.67 -2.61 -15.98
CA LEU A 145 -0.57 -3.57 -16.14
C LEU A 145 -0.77 -4.56 -17.30
N LEU A 146 -2.02 -4.79 -17.73
CA LEU A 146 -2.30 -5.67 -18.87
C LEU A 146 -2.03 -5.01 -20.23
N ASN A 147 -2.08 -3.68 -20.28
CA ASN A 147 -2.07 -2.90 -21.51
C ASN A 147 -0.80 -2.09 -21.72
N GLN A 148 -0.05 -1.82 -20.65
CA GLN A 148 1.07 -0.88 -20.63
C GLN A 148 2.41 -1.60 -20.48
N VAL A 149 3.51 -1.01 -20.97
CA VAL A 149 4.85 -1.59 -20.70
C VAL A 149 5.34 -1.30 -19.28
N GLY A 150 4.77 -0.28 -18.66
CA GLY A 150 4.97 0.03 -17.25
C GLY A 150 3.86 0.94 -16.72
N VAL A 151 3.73 0.96 -15.40
CA VAL A 151 2.77 1.80 -14.69
C VAL A 151 3.50 2.61 -13.64
N ILE A 152 3.36 3.93 -13.70
CA ILE A 152 3.78 4.86 -12.66
C ILE A 152 2.73 4.80 -11.55
N VAL A 153 3.16 4.48 -10.34
CA VAL A 153 2.33 4.61 -9.14
C VAL A 153 2.69 5.92 -8.49
N HIS A 154 1.72 6.81 -8.33
CA HIS A 154 1.92 8.10 -7.66
C HIS A 154 1.02 8.20 -6.43
N VAL A 155 1.61 8.54 -5.29
CA VAL A 155 0.88 8.87 -4.07
C VAL A 155 1.14 10.35 -3.75
N PRO A 156 0.19 11.24 -4.04
CA PRO A 156 0.37 12.68 -3.88
C PRO A 156 0.76 13.04 -2.45
N GLY A 157 1.75 13.90 -2.29
CA GLY A 157 2.12 14.44 -0.99
C GLY A 157 1.15 15.51 -0.51
N ASN A 158 1.28 15.89 0.77
CA ASN A 158 0.44 16.95 1.37
C ASN A 158 1.05 18.36 1.20
N ASN A 159 2.10 18.50 0.38
CA ASN A 159 2.83 19.75 0.20
C ASN A 159 2.19 20.63 -0.89
N PRO A 160 1.96 21.93 -0.66
CA PRO A 160 1.36 22.85 -1.64
C PRO A 160 2.15 23.09 -2.93
N LYS A 161 3.39 22.59 -3.09
CA LYS A 161 4.17 22.66 -4.35
C LYS A 161 3.91 21.48 -5.30
N ARG A 162 2.65 21.06 -5.40
CA ARG A 162 2.22 19.86 -6.14
C ARG A 162 2.42 19.96 -7.66
N ASP A 163 2.32 21.18 -8.18
CA ASP A 163 2.23 21.43 -9.63
C ASP A 163 3.49 21.01 -10.41
N ASP A 164 4.69 21.14 -9.81
CA ASP A 164 5.96 20.82 -10.50
C ASP A 164 6.14 19.31 -10.76
N LEU A 165 5.60 18.44 -9.91
CA LEU A 165 5.72 16.98 -10.08
C LEU A 165 4.67 16.44 -11.05
N GLU A 166 3.43 16.94 -10.99
CA GLU A 166 2.36 16.53 -11.90
C GLU A 166 2.74 16.79 -13.37
N ASP A 167 3.31 17.98 -13.64
CA ASP A 167 3.81 18.35 -14.97
C ASP A 167 4.98 17.47 -15.42
N LEU A 168 5.89 17.13 -14.49
CA LEU A 168 7.00 16.23 -14.78
C LEU A 168 6.49 14.83 -15.17
N LEU A 169 5.54 14.27 -14.40
CA LEU A 169 4.98 12.94 -14.66
C LEU A 169 4.24 12.91 -16.00
N ALA A 170 3.40 13.90 -16.29
CA ALA A 170 2.72 14.02 -17.59
C ALA A 170 3.70 14.12 -18.76
N GLY A 171 4.81 14.84 -18.57
CA GLY A 171 5.88 14.92 -19.56
C GLY A 171 6.63 13.59 -19.78
N ILE A 172 6.72 12.74 -18.76
CA ILE A 172 7.30 11.39 -18.89
C ILE A 172 6.35 10.47 -19.66
N GLU A 173 5.06 10.47 -19.33
CA GLU A 173 4.02 9.70 -20.04
C GLU A 173 4.03 10.02 -21.54
N THR A 174 3.94 11.31 -21.88
CA THR A 174 3.94 11.79 -23.29
C THR A 174 5.16 11.29 -24.06
N LYS A 175 6.36 11.40 -23.46
CA LYS A 175 7.61 10.96 -24.11
C LYS A 175 7.69 9.45 -24.32
N TRP A 176 7.02 8.67 -23.50
CA TRP A 176 6.98 7.22 -23.62
C TRP A 176 5.96 6.77 -24.66
N ASP A 177 4.79 7.39 -24.70
CA ASP A 177 3.76 7.13 -25.71
C ASP A 177 4.25 7.41 -27.13
N GLU A 178 5.11 8.43 -27.31
CA GLU A 178 5.76 8.72 -28.59
C GLU A 178 6.77 7.63 -29.02
N LYS A 179 7.35 6.89 -28.07
CA LYS A 179 8.42 5.91 -28.32
C LYS A 179 7.92 4.48 -28.43
N GLU A 180 6.94 4.11 -27.61
CA GLU A 180 6.42 2.75 -27.48
C GLU A 180 4.91 2.75 -27.62
N LYS A 181 4.37 1.96 -28.56
CA LYS A 181 2.93 1.91 -28.82
C LYS A 181 2.10 1.50 -27.60
N ALA A 182 2.67 0.66 -26.74
CA ALA A 182 2.02 0.22 -25.53
C ALA A 182 2.16 1.21 -24.37
N GLY A 183 2.99 2.25 -24.50
CA GLY A 183 3.02 3.38 -23.57
C GLY A 183 3.38 3.03 -22.12
N ILE A 184 3.33 4.06 -21.29
CA ILE A 184 3.23 3.91 -19.84
C ILE A 184 1.97 4.64 -19.38
N SER A 185 1.38 4.20 -18.28
CA SER A 185 0.31 4.96 -17.64
C SER A 185 0.65 5.29 -16.20
N ARG A 186 -0.11 6.21 -15.62
CA ARG A 186 -0.07 6.51 -14.20
C ARG A 186 -1.36 6.09 -13.52
N VAL A 187 -1.21 5.49 -12.34
CA VAL A 187 -2.29 5.24 -11.38
C VAL A 187 -1.97 6.01 -10.12
N THR A 188 -2.94 6.80 -9.66
CA THR A 188 -2.82 7.62 -8.46
C THR A 188 -3.49 6.93 -7.28
N LEU A 189 -2.77 6.83 -6.16
CA LEU A 189 -3.29 6.35 -4.87
C LEU A 189 -3.60 7.56 -4.00
N ASP A 190 -4.86 7.75 -3.61
CA ASP A 190 -5.22 8.85 -2.71
C ASP A 190 -4.88 8.49 -1.26
N ARG A 191 -4.15 9.36 -0.58
CA ARG A 191 -3.79 9.18 0.84
C ARG A 191 -4.98 9.29 1.78
N ASN A 192 -6.01 10.01 1.36
CA ASN A 192 -7.15 10.33 2.20
C ASN A 192 -8.34 9.41 1.93
N ASP A 193 -8.21 8.48 0.98
CA ASP A 193 -9.25 7.50 0.71
C ASP A 193 -9.18 6.38 1.75
N PRO A 194 -10.23 6.20 2.57
CA PRO A 194 -10.25 5.15 3.60
C PRO A 194 -10.18 3.73 3.01
N ASP A 195 -10.55 3.54 1.75
CA ASP A 195 -10.47 2.25 1.04
C ASP A 195 -9.02 1.91 0.62
N GLU A 196 -8.13 2.90 0.66
CA GLU A 196 -6.73 2.79 0.23
C GLU A 196 -5.73 2.73 1.39
N GLU A 197 -6.17 2.95 2.64
CA GLU A 197 -5.33 2.90 3.85
C GLU A 197 -4.52 1.60 3.94
N MET A 198 -5.14 0.50 3.54
CA MET A 198 -4.50 -0.80 3.54
C MET A 198 -3.32 -0.83 2.55
N VAL A 199 -3.52 -0.37 1.31
CA VAL A 199 -2.47 -0.32 0.29
C VAL A 199 -1.34 0.62 0.72
N LEU A 200 -1.68 1.78 1.27
CA LEU A 200 -0.70 2.73 1.82
C LEU A 200 0.16 2.10 2.90
N SER A 201 -0.47 1.35 3.82
CA SER A 201 0.23 0.62 4.89
C SER A 201 1.20 -0.43 4.34
N PHE A 202 0.80 -1.17 3.30
CA PHE A 202 1.69 -2.13 2.63
C PHE A 202 2.90 -1.49 1.97
N LEU A 203 2.70 -0.33 1.34
CA LEU A 203 3.78 0.43 0.72
C LEU A 203 4.65 1.16 1.76
N GLY A 204 4.28 1.11 3.04
CA GLY A 204 4.96 1.84 4.11
C GLY A 204 4.85 3.35 3.95
N ILE A 205 3.80 3.82 3.28
CA ILE A 205 3.58 5.24 3.01
C ILE A 205 2.75 5.81 4.18
N PRO A 206 3.30 6.81 4.91
CA PRO A 206 2.56 7.45 5.99
C PRO A 206 1.37 8.29 5.44
N PRO A 207 0.32 8.50 6.27
CA PRO A 207 -0.84 9.31 5.91
C PRO A 207 -0.45 10.75 5.54
N ASP A 208 0.61 11.27 6.17
CA ASP A 208 1.21 12.56 5.86
C ASP A 208 2.63 12.40 5.31
N GLY A 209 2.98 13.14 4.26
CA GLY A 209 4.36 13.12 3.76
C GLY A 209 4.57 13.81 2.42
N PRO A 210 5.81 13.76 1.91
CA PRO A 210 6.13 14.19 0.55
C PRO A 210 5.54 13.23 -0.48
N ASP A 211 5.44 13.65 -1.74
CA ASP A 211 5.07 12.78 -2.85
C ASP A 211 5.89 11.49 -2.87
N TRP A 212 5.21 10.39 -3.16
CA TRP A 212 5.82 9.09 -3.38
C TRP A 212 5.57 8.67 -4.81
N VAL A 213 6.61 8.19 -5.50
CA VAL A 213 6.49 7.69 -6.87
C VAL A 213 7.22 6.36 -6.97
N GLY A 214 6.51 5.36 -7.46
CA GLY A 214 7.04 4.06 -7.83
C GLY A 214 6.83 3.80 -9.32
N ILE A 215 7.65 2.93 -9.91
CA ILE A 215 7.43 2.49 -11.29
C ILE A 215 7.39 0.97 -11.31
N LEU A 216 6.34 0.45 -11.92
CA LEU A 216 6.10 -0.97 -12.09
C LEU A 216 6.35 -1.35 -13.53
N PHE A 217 7.28 -2.27 -13.74
CA PHE A 217 7.58 -2.82 -15.04
C PHE A 217 7.07 -4.25 -15.11
N GLY A 218 6.32 -4.57 -16.16
CA GLY A 218 5.84 -5.92 -16.36
C GLY A 218 5.16 -6.12 -17.69
N ARG A 219 5.87 -6.72 -18.65
CA ARG A 219 5.22 -7.69 -19.53
C ARG A 219 5.18 -8.98 -18.74
N GLY A 220 3.99 -9.43 -18.33
CA GLY A 220 3.84 -10.82 -17.91
C GLY A 220 4.52 -11.69 -18.96
N LYS A 221 5.44 -12.57 -18.56
CA LYS A 221 5.99 -13.55 -19.50
C LYS A 221 4.81 -14.32 -20.07
N ALA A 222 4.46 -14.07 -21.32
CA ALA A 222 3.72 -15.04 -22.11
C ALA A 222 4.62 -16.28 -22.16
N MET A 223 4.28 -17.29 -21.36
CA MET A 223 4.75 -18.63 -21.67
C MET A 223 3.97 -19.03 -22.92
N ASP A 224 4.66 -19.06 -24.06
CA ASP A 224 4.18 -19.81 -25.21
C ASP A 224 3.95 -21.28 -24.79
N PRO A 225 2.94 -21.96 -25.37
CA PRO A 225 2.57 -23.33 -24.99
C PRO A 225 3.69 -24.37 -25.19
#